data_AF-A0A5N6DZ21-F1
#
_entry.id   AF-A0A5N6DZ21-F1
#
_cell.length_a   1.000
_cell.length_b   1.000
_cell.length_c   1.000
_cell.angle_alpha   90.00
_cell.angle_beta   90.00
_cell.angle_gamma   90.00
#
_symmetry.space_group_name_H-M   'P 1'
#
loop_
_entity.id
_entity.type
_entity.pdbx_description
1 polymer ?
#
loop_
_entity_poly.entity_id
_entity_poly.type
_entity_poly.pdbx_seq_one_letter_code
_entity_poly.pdbx_strand_id
1 'polypeptide(L)'
;MMQPFELKLPDGNNLAGRVYIPQKTSNVRRYLPLLVCVHGGSYDAEYFDIDSQHSVARVSQASEVPVVSISRPSYGRSTPLAPIADSRSWGCQQGQYLNAIILPAIWKEFGPRSGATSVVLLAHSIGAMVATIAASCHVGAEGYPLAGLITSGIGVEHVEQSRQQMIQLLRNQTDPILFETKVKDAVMLQLPHKALVDPAVCLHTERLNKRVPWAELHDINVSWLEHWQTYSTAIRVPLMYGIGEFDGLWVSTRDVSTLIEP
;
A
#
# COMPACT_ATOMS: atom_id res chain seq x y z
N MET A 1 -5.89 4.35 -18.51
CA MET A 1 -4.66 4.77 -17.82
C MET A 1 -4.99 5.89 -16.86
N MET A 2 -4.36 5.89 -15.68
CA MET A 2 -4.52 6.96 -14.69
C MET A 2 -3.66 8.17 -15.07
N GLN A 3 -4.08 9.36 -14.65
CA GLN A 3 -3.37 10.62 -14.90
C GLN A 3 -2.44 10.94 -13.74
N PRO A 4 -1.18 11.33 -13.97
CA PRO A 4 -0.28 11.73 -12.89
C PRO A 4 -0.76 13.01 -12.19
N PHE A 5 -0.47 13.14 -10.90
CA PHE A 5 -0.66 14.38 -10.16
C PHE A 5 0.51 14.65 -9.21
N GLU A 6 0.63 15.91 -8.80
CA GLU A 6 1.41 16.34 -7.65
C GLU A 6 0.52 17.20 -6.77
N LEU A 7 0.60 16.97 -5.46
CA LEU A 7 -0.17 17.69 -4.46
C LEU A 7 0.79 18.23 -3.41
N LYS A 8 0.76 19.55 -3.21
CA LYS A 8 1.46 20.19 -2.11
C LYS A 8 0.70 19.91 -0.82
N LEU A 9 1.37 19.28 0.14
CA LEU A 9 0.82 18.95 1.45
C LEU A 9 0.86 20.17 2.40
N PRO A 10 0.00 20.21 3.43
CA PRO A 10 -0.08 21.34 4.37
C PRO A 10 1.23 21.67 5.11
N ASP A 11 2.10 20.68 5.29
CA ASP A 11 3.41 20.81 5.92
C ASP A 11 4.52 21.24 4.93
N GLY A 12 4.16 21.53 3.69
CA GLY A 12 5.09 21.92 2.63
C GLY A 12 5.76 20.76 1.91
N ASN A 13 5.48 19.50 2.26
CA ASN A 13 5.97 18.35 1.51
C ASN A 13 5.19 18.16 0.20
N ASN A 14 5.75 17.39 -0.73
CA ASN A 14 5.09 17.03 -1.99
C ASN A 14 4.58 15.59 -1.93
N LEU A 15 3.39 15.35 -2.46
CA LEU A 15 2.85 14.03 -2.70
C LEU A 15 2.62 13.84 -4.20
N ALA A 16 3.29 12.84 -4.77
CA ALA A 16 3.06 12.43 -6.15
C ALA A 16 2.13 11.22 -6.19
N GLY A 17 1.40 11.07 -7.29
CA GLY A 17 0.57 9.90 -7.51
C GLY A 17 -0.07 9.89 -8.88
N ARG A 18 -1.10 9.06 -9.03
CA ARG A 18 -1.92 8.92 -10.22
C ARG A 18 -3.39 8.90 -9.81
N VAL A 19 -4.26 9.45 -10.64
CA VAL A 19 -5.70 9.53 -10.38
C VAL A 19 -6.50 9.13 -11.61
N TYR A 20 -7.60 8.44 -11.40
CA TYR A 20 -8.61 8.20 -12.42
C TYR A 20 -9.99 8.41 -11.83
N ILE A 21 -10.72 9.36 -12.41
CA ILE A 21 -12.11 9.68 -12.06
C ILE A 21 -12.96 9.26 -13.26
N PRO A 22 -13.76 8.20 -13.15
CA PRO A 22 -14.61 7.74 -14.26
C PRO A 22 -15.71 8.77 -14.57
N GLN A 23 -16.12 8.85 -15.84
CA GLN A 23 -17.29 9.63 -16.22
C GLN A 23 -18.56 8.99 -15.65
N LYS A 24 -19.40 9.78 -14.97
CA LYS A 24 -20.65 9.30 -14.38
C LYS A 24 -21.69 9.09 -15.46
N THR A 25 -22.28 7.89 -15.55
CA THR A 25 -23.20 7.59 -16.66
C THR A 25 -24.67 7.91 -16.40
N SER A 26 -25.18 7.98 -15.15
CA SER A 26 -26.46 8.70 -14.84
C SER A 26 -27.01 8.58 -13.41
N ASN A 27 -26.49 7.74 -12.51
CA ASN A 27 -27.07 7.59 -11.16
C ASN A 27 -26.24 8.25 -10.06
N VAL A 28 -26.86 9.18 -9.31
CA VAL A 28 -26.28 9.70 -8.05
C VAL A 28 -26.28 8.57 -7.03
N ARG A 29 -25.10 8.01 -6.78
CA ARG A 29 -24.93 6.97 -5.76
C ARG A 29 -24.89 7.63 -4.38
N ARG A 30 -25.75 7.15 -3.47
CA ARG A 30 -25.78 7.59 -2.08
C ARG A 30 -24.45 7.31 -1.35
N TYR A 31 -23.80 6.21 -1.71
CA TYR A 31 -22.50 5.82 -1.17
C TYR A 31 -21.55 5.55 -2.33
N LEU A 32 -20.49 6.33 -2.43
CA LEU A 32 -19.44 6.19 -3.44
C LEU A 32 -18.08 6.35 -2.77
N PRO A 33 -17.28 5.29 -2.61
CA PRO A 33 -15.95 5.44 -2.03
C PRO A 33 -14.98 6.08 -3.02
N LEU A 34 -14.03 6.84 -2.50
CA LEU A 34 -12.75 7.13 -3.16
C LEU A 34 -11.77 6.03 -2.75
N LEU A 35 -11.32 5.24 -3.72
CA LEU A 35 -10.33 4.21 -3.49
C LEU A 35 -8.94 4.85 -3.47
N VAL A 36 -8.23 4.76 -2.34
CA VAL A 36 -6.85 5.25 -2.23
C VAL A 36 -5.90 4.07 -2.17
N CYS A 37 -5.09 3.89 -3.21
CA CYS A 37 -4.19 2.77 -3.35
C CYS A 37 -2.80 3.05 -2.76
N VAL A 38 -2.30 2.15 -1.92
CA VAL A 38 -1.04 2.28 -1.17
C VAL A 38 -0.11 1.12 -1.51
N HIS A 39 0.98 1.41 -2.22
CA HIS A 39 1.90 0.39 -2.75
C HIS A 39 2.85 -0.18 -1.69
N GLY A 40 3.39 -1.37 -1.98
CA GLY A 40 4.40 -2.06 -1.17
C GLY A 40 5.81 -1.46 -1.26
N GLY A 41 6.79 -2.13 -0.68
CA GLY A 41 8.20 -1.75 -0.84
C GLY A 41 8.65 -1.94 -2.29
N SER A 42 9.66 -1.18 -2.74
CA SER A 42 10.26 -1.28 -4.08
C SER A 42 9.33 -0.96 -5.26
N TYR A 43 8.22 -0.30 -5.00
CA TYR A 43 7.25 0.17 -5.99
C TYR A 43 6.90 1.63 -5.74
N ASP A 44 6.12 2.25 -6.63
CA ASP A 44 5.49 3.55 -6.42
C ASP A 44 4.02 3.50 -6.92
N ALA A 45 3.39 4.66 -7.16
CA ALA A 45 2.01 4.75 -7.64
C ALA A 45 1.72 3.96 -8.94
N GLU A 46 2.73 3.67 -9.76
CA GLU A 46 2.56 2.88 -10.99
C GLU A 46 2.23 1.40 -10.72
N TYR A 47 2.43 0.90 -9.50
CA TYR A 47 2.06 -0.47 -9.12
C TYR A 47 0.60 -0.82 -9.42
N PHE A 48 -0.30 0.14 -9.27
CA PHE A 48 -1.73 -0.03 -9.54
C PHE A 48 -2.14 0.41 -10.96
N ASP A 49 -1.21 0.91 -11.79
CA ASP A 49 -1.45 1.41 -13.14
C ASP A 49 -0.29 1.03 -14.07
N ILE A 50 0.00 -0.27 -14.17
CA ILE A 50 1.17 -0.79 -14.88
C ILE A 50 1.06 -0.50 -16.38
N ASP A 51 -0.07 -0.89 -16.99
CA ASP A 51 -0.41 -0.67 -18.39
C ASP A 51 -1.94 -0.70 -18.61
N SER A 52 -2.39 -0.62 -19.86
CA SER A 52 -3.82 -0.58 -20.22
C SER A 52 -4.62 -1.84 -19.85
N GLN A 53 -3.97 -2.98 -19.70
CA GLN A 53 -4.54 -4.26 -19.29
C GLN A 53 -4.37 -4.51 -17.79
N HIS A 54 -3.27 -4.03 -17.20
CA HIS A 54 -2.88 -4.24 -15.81
C HIS A 54 -3.02 -2.96 -14.98
N SER A 55 -4.22 -2.38 -14.97
CA SER A 55 -4.51 -1.14 -14.23
C SER A 55 -5.83 -1.22 -13.48
N VAL A 56 -5.81 -0.73 -12.24
CA VAL A 56 -7.01 -0.56 -11.41
C VAL A 56 -8.02 0.39 -12.07
N ALA A 57 -7.59 1.25 -13.00
CA ALA A 57 -8.48 2.11 -13.77
C ALA A 57 -9.54 1.33 -14.55
N ARG A 58 -9.27 0.07 -14.94
CA ARG A 58 -10.26 -0.79 -15.62
C ARG A 58 -11.41 -1.15 -14.69
N VAL A 59 -11.07 -1.55 -13.45
CA VAL A 59 -12.06 -1.86 -12.41
C VAL A 59 -12.80 -0.60 -11.99
N SER A 60 -12.08 0.52 -11.86
CA SER A 60 -12.66 1.84 -11.58
C SER A 60 -13.65 2.27 -12.67
N GLN A 61 -13.32 2.07 -13.96
CA GLN A 61 -14.21 2.37 -15.07
C GLN A 61 -15.48 1.51 -15.05
N ALA A 62 -15.34 0.20 -14.83
CA ALA A 62 -16.48 -0.73 -14.79
C ALA A 62 -17.39 -0.52 -13.56
N SER A 63 -16.80 -0.15 -12.42
CA SER A 63 -17.53 0.06 -11.17
C SER A 63 -17.96 1.51 -10.96
N GLU A 64 -17.48 2.45 -11.78
CA GLU A 64 -17.57 3.90 -11.59
C GLU A 64 -17.05 4.41 -10.23
N VAL A 65 -16.13 3.67 -9.60
CA VAL A 65 -15.50 4.05 -8.32
C VAL A 65 -14.22 4.85 -8.61
N PRO A 66 -14.11 6.13 -8.22
CA PRO A 66 -12.89 6.91 -8.42
C PRO A 66 -11.70 6.33 -7.65
N VAL A 67 -10.51 6.43 -8.23
CA VAL A 67 -9.29 5.84 -7.66
C VAL A 67 -8.10 6.80 -7.70
N VAL A 68 -7.35 6.84 -6.61
CA VAL A 68 -6.11 7.60 -6.42
C VAL A 68 -5.02 6.63 -5.97
N SER A 69 -3.97 6.45 -6.76
CA SER A 69 -2.79 5.68 -6.39
C SER A 69 -1.69 6.65 -5.94
N ILE A 70 -1.22 6.54 -4.71
CA ILE A 70 -0.21 7.46 -4.17
C ILE A 70 1.18 6.85 -4.25
N SER A 71 2.22 7.66 -4.44
CA SER A 71 3.59 7.28 -4.13
C SER A 71 3.84 7.65 -2.67
N ARG A 72 4.11 6.65 -1.82
CA ARG A 72 4.45 6.87 -0.39
C ARG A 72 5.68 7.78 -0.28
N PRO A 73 5.88 8.45 0.88
CA PRO A 73 7.10 9.22 1.09
C PRO A 73 8.36 8.42 0.78
N SER A 74 9.35 9.07 0.17
CA SER A 74 10.60 8.45 -0.34
C SER A 74 10.46 7.67 -1.66
N TYR A 75 9.27 7.63 -2.27
CA TYR A 75 9.05 7.01 -3.58
C TYR A 75 8.56 8.01 -4.62
N GLY A 76 8.85 7.72 -5.89
CA GLY A 76 8.47 8.56 -7.03
C GLY A 76 8.97 10.00 -6.85
N ARG A 77 8.05 10.97 -6.90
CA ARG A 77 8.33 12.40 -6.66
C ARG A 77 7.76 12.92 -5.34
N SER A 78 7.37 12.01 -4.45
CA SER A 78 6.93 12.36 -3.10
C SER A 78 8.14 12.67 -2.22
N THR A 79 8.02 13.69 -1.36
CA THR A 79 9.10 14.10 -0.47
C THR A 79 9.39 12.97 0.55
N PRO A 80 10.67 12.62 0.79
CA PRO A 80 11.05 11.71 1.88
C PRO A 80 10.66 12.29 3.24
N LEU A 81 10.28 11.43 4.19
CA LEU A 81 10.11 11.86 5.58
C LEU A 81 11.49 12.07 6.22
N ALA A 82 11.58 13.07 7.09
CA ALA A 82 12.76 13.20 7.95
C ALA A 82 12.83 12.02 8.92
N PRO A 83 14.02 11.47 9.21
CA PRO A 83 14.20 10.51 10.29
C PRO A 83 13.65 11.05 11.61
N ILE A 84 12.88 10.24 12.35
CA ILE A 84 12.47 10.61 13.69
C ILE A 84 13.61 10.30 14.67
N ALA A 85 13.82 11.17 15.65
CA ALA A 85 14.80 10.97 16.72
C ALA A 85 14.30 10.04 17.85
N ASP A 86 13.05 9.57 17.81
CA ASP A 86 12.49 8.69 18.84
C ASP A 86 12.55 7.21 18.46
N SER A 87 12.03 6.35 19.34
CA SER A 87 12.06 4.89 19.19
C SER A 87 10.97 4.32 18.27
N ARG A 88 10.19 5.16 17.56
CA ARG A 88 9.14 4.65 16.67
C ARG A 88 9.73 4.02 15.42
N SER A 89 9.07 2.97 14.94
CA SER A 89 9.39 2.35 13.66
C SER A 89 9.07 3.30 12.49
N TRP A 90 9.75 3.12 11.37
CA TRP A 90 9.54 3.88 10.15
C TRP A 90 8.13 3.66 9.54
N GLY A 91 7.60 2.43 9.65
CA GLY A 91 6.24 2.08 9.30
C GLY A 91 5.22 2.84 10.15
N CYS A 92 5.48 2.98 11.45
CA CYS A 92 4.66 3.80 12.35
C CYS A 92 4.64 5.27 11.91
N GLN A 93 5.80 5.84 11.60
CA GLN A 93 5.89 7.20 11.07
C GLN A 93 5.05 7.39 9.80
N GLN A 94 5.22 6.49 8.82
CA GLN A 94 4.49 6.59 7.56
C GLN A 94 2.98 6.41 7.75
N GLY A 95 2.55 5.49 8.61
CA GLY A 95 1.12 5.28 8.88
C GLY A 95 0.47 6.49 9.55
N GLN A 96 1.15 7.08 10.53
CA GLN A 96 0.70 8.30 11.18
C GLN A 96 0.66 9.48 10.21
N TYR A 97 1.68 9.63 9.36
CA TYR A 97 1.72 10.65 8.33
C TYR A 97 0.63 10.46 7.27
N LEU A 98 0.36 9.20 6.90
CA LEU A 98 -0.73 8.84 5.99
C LEU A 98 -2.08 9.28 6.55
N ASN A 99 -2.38 8.96 7.82
CA ASN A 99 -3.62 9.35 8.49
C ASN A 99 -3.75 10.87 8.68
N ALA A 100 -2.71 11.53 9.20
CA ALA A 100 -2.81 12.91 9.67
C ALA A 100 -2.63 13.95 8.55
N ILE A 101 -1.90 13.63 7.47
CA ILE A 101 -1.50 14.62 6.45
C ILE A 101 -1.94 14.22 5.05
N ILE A 102 -1.59 13.01 4.60
CA ILE A 102 -1.83 12.59 3.21
C ILE A 102 -3.33 12.38 2.93
N LEU A 103 -4.01 11.54 3.73
CA LEU A 103 -5.42 11.23 3.48
C LEU A 103 -6.35 12.44 3.57
N PRO A 104 -6.19 13.37 4.53
CA PRO A 104 -6.94 14.63 4.54
C PRO A 104 -6.69 15.47 3.28
N ALA A 105 -5.45 15.56 2.81
CA ALA A 105 -5.11 16.31 1.60
C ALA A 105 -5.70 15.67 0.34
N ILE A 106 -5.58 14.35 0.20
CA ILE A 106 -6.20 13.58 -0.89
C ILE A 106 -7.71 13.74 -0.89
N TRP A 107 -8.35 13.64 0.27
CA TRP A 107 -9.80 13.80 0.39
C TRP A 107 -10.24 15.22 -0.01
N LYS A 108 -9.55 16.25 0.51
CA LYS A 108 -9.84 17.65 0.18
C LYS A 108 -9.73 17.91 -1.33
N GLU A 109 -8.72 17.35 -1.96
CA GLU A 109 -8.50 17.52 -3.40
C GLU A 109 -9.50 16.71 -4.23
N PHE A 110 -9.57 15.39 -4.03
CA PHE A 110 -10.26 14.48 -4.95
C PHE A 110 -11.65 14.03 -4.52
N GLY A 111 -11.99 14.12 -3.22
CA GLY A 111 -13.29 13.71 -2.68
C GLY A 111 -14.45 14.47 -3.36
N PRO A 112 -14.53 15.81 -3.23
CA PRO A 112 -15.56 16.61 -3.88
C PRO A 112 -15.56 16.50 -5.40
N ARG A 113 -14.36 16.50 -6.03
CA ARG A 113 -14.20 16.43 -7.50
C ARG A 113 -14.75 15.13 -8.10
N SER A 114 -14.66 14.04 -7.37
CA SER A 114 -15.19 12.74 -7.78
C SER A 114 -16.64 12.51 -7.33
N GLY A 115 -17.14 13.32 -6.40
CA GLY A 115 -18.40 13.11 -5.70
C GLY A 115 -18.42 11.85 -4.84
N ALA A 116 -17.23 11.42 -4.39
CA ALA A 116 -17.12 10.38 -3.39
C ALA A 116 -17.69 10.88 -2.04
N THR A 117 -18.17 9.96 -1.23
CA THR A 117 -18.74 10.19 0.10
C THR A 117 -17.92 9.58 1.23
N SER A 118 -16.96 8.72 0.88
CA SER A 118 -16.09 8.01 1.82
C SER A 118 -14.72 7.74 1.21
N VAL A 119 -13.76 7.29 2.02
CA VAL A 119 -12.44 6.78 1.60
C VAL A 119 -12.36 5.30 1.92
N VAL A 120 -11.85 4.50 0.98
CA VAL A 120 -11.44 3.11 1.22
C VAL A 120 -9.98 2.98 0.85
N LEU A 121 -9.17 2.42 1.75
CA LEU A 121 -7.76 2.14 1.46
C LEU A 121 -7.64 0.79 0.77
N LEU A 122 -6.89 0.72 -0.33
CA LEU A 122 -6.47 -0.53 -0.97
C LEU A 122 -4.95 -0.62 -0.90
N ALA A 123 -4.44 -1.52 -0.07
CA ALA A 123 -3.03 -1.53 0.27
C ALA A 123 -2.40 -2.91 0.04
N HIS A 124 -1.13 -2.92 -0.36
CA HIS A 124 -0.39 -4.16 -0.64
C HIS A 124 0.98 -4.17 0.03
N SER A 125 1.38 -5.32 0.57
CA SER A 125 2.68 -5.57 1.19
C SER A 125 3.03 -4.52 2.27
N ILE A 126 4.20 -3.88 2.22
CA ILE A 126 4.57 -2.81 3.17
C ILE A 126 3.53 -1.67 3.19
N GLY A 127 2.88 -1.39 2.07
CA GLY A 127 1.78 -0.44 2.01
C GLY A 127 0.60 -0.86 2.89
N ALA A 128 0.33 -2.16 3.02
CA ALA A 128 -0.69 -2.70 3.91
C ALA A 128 -0.32 -2.54 5.39
N MET A 129 0.95 -2.69 5.77
CA MET A 129 1.42 -2.33 7.12
C MET A 129 1.11 -0.85 7.42
N VAL A 130 1.53 0.04 6.52
CA VAL A 130 1.34 1.50 6.65
C VAL A 130 -0.16 1.86 6.71
N ALA A 131 -0.98 1.25 5.87
CA ALA A 131 -2.43 1.49 5.83
C ALA A 131 -3.15 0.95 7.09
N THR A 132 -2.73 -0.20 7.62
CA THR A 132 -3.23 -0.74 8.90
C THR A 132 -2.95 0.23 10.04
N ILE A 133 -1.72 0.75 10.14
CA ILE A 133 -1.36 1.75 11.14
C ILE A 133 -2.19 3.02 10.94
N ALA A 134 -2.32 3.52 9.71
CA ALA A 134 -3.12 4.71 9.42
C ALA A 134 -4.59 4.55 9.84
N ALA A 135 -5.21 3.41 9.48
CA ALA A 135 -6.59 3.11 9.83
C ALA A 135 -6.80 2.94 11.34
N SER A 136 -5.82 2.39 12.06
CA SER A 136 -5.85 2.25 13.52
C SER A 136 -5.77 3.60 14.24
N CYS A 137 -5.08 4.58 13.64
CA CYS A 137 -4.97 5.94 14.17
C CYS A 137 -6.19 6.80 13.83
N HIS A 138 -7.08 6.36 12.95
CA HIS A 138 -8.22 7.14 12.49
C HIS A 138 -9.31 7.22 13.56
N VAL A 139 -9.57 8.42 14.08
CA VAL A 139 -10.61 8.68 15.09
C VAL A 139 -11.83 9.43 14.55
N GLY A 140 -11.82 9.79 13.25
CA GLY A 140 -12.92 10.49 12.59
C GLY A 140 -12.84 12.02 12.67
N ALA A 141 -11.72 12.56 13.16
CA ALA A 141 -11.48 14.01 13.32
C ALA A 141 -10.43 14.56 12.34
N GLU A 142 -9.80 13.71 11.55
CA GLU A 142 -8.68 14.03 10.67
C GLU A 142 -9.10 14.77 9.39
N GLY A 143 -10.41 14.93 9.16
CA GLY A 143 -10.92 15.66 7.99
C GLY A 143 -11.10 14.80 6.74
N TYR A 144 -11.17 13.47 6.88
CA TYR A 144 -11.59 12.55 5.82
C TYR A 144 -12.47 11.41 6.38
N PRO A 145 -13.47 10.92 5.63
CA PRO A 145 -14.38 9.87 6.06
C PRO A 145 -13.89 8.46 5.71
N LEU A 146 -12.99 7.86 6.50
CA LEU A 146 -12.56 6.48 6.28
C LEU A 146 -13.74 5.51 6.48
N ALA A 147 -13.98 4.62 5.52
CA ALA A 147 -15.09 3.67 5.55
C ALA A 147 -14.66 2.21 5.36
N GLY A 148 -13.39 1.94 5.05
CA GLY A 148 -12.91 0.58 4.93
C GLY A 148 -11.43 0.49 4.61
N LEU A 149 -10.87 -0.68 4.87
CA LEU A 149 -9.48 -1.03 4.58
C LEU A 149 -9.46 -2.39 3.86
N ILE A 150 -8.75 -2.46 2.74
CA ILE A 150 -8.47 -3.69 1.99
C ILE A 150 -6.96 -3.89 1.99
N THR A 151 -6.49 -5.00 2.55
CA THR A 151 -5.06 -5.33 2.64
C THR A 151 -4.74 -6.63 1.93
N SER A 152 -3.55 -6.68 1.34
CA SER A 152 -3.01 -7.91 0.76
C SER A 152 -1.48 -8.00 0.83
N GLY A 153 -0.93 -9.21 0.67
CA GLY A 153 0.53 -9.44 0.58
C GLY A 153 1.29 -9.13 1.87
N ILE A 154 0.60 -9.14 3.00
CA ILE A 154 1.15 -9.00 4.34
C ILE A 154 0.54 -10.08 5.23
N GLY A 155 1.27 -10.58 6.21
CA GLY A 155 0.79 -11.59 7.14
C GLY A 155 1.21 -11.31 8.58
N VAL A 156 0.95 -12.31 9.42
CA VAL A 156 1.25 -12.30 10.87
C VAL A 156 2.30 -13.34 11.26
N GLU A 157 2.78 -14.10 10.28
CA GLU A 157 3.82 -15.11 10.43
C GLU A 157 4.65 -15.17 9.14
N HIS A 158 5.97 -15.16 9.26
CA HIS A 158 6.88 -15.20 8.13
C HIS A 158 7.20 -16.63 7.70
N VAL A 159 7.44 -16.81 6.40
CA VAL A 159 8.19 -17.97 5.90
C VAL A 159 9.64 -17.84 6.38
N GLU A 160 10.06 -18.71 7.30
CA GLU A 160 11.31 -18.57 8.04
C GLU A 160 12.55 -18.47 7.14
N GLN A 161 12.62 -19.29 6.08
CA GLN A 161 13.74 -19.25 5.14
C GLN A 161 13.88 -17.89 4.45
N SER A 162 12.77 -17.35 3.94
CA SER A 162 12.73 -16.05 3.26
C SER A 162 13.11 -14.92 4.22
N ARG A 163 12.62 -14.99 5.46
CA ARG A 163 12.94 -14.02 6.52
C ARG A 163 14.43 -14.01 6.85
N GLN A 164 15.06 -15.18 7.00
CA GLN A 164 16.50 -15.28 7.31
C GLN A 164 17.37 -14.70 6.18
N GLN A 165 17.02 -14.96 4.92
CA GLN A 165 17.71 -14.38 3.77
C GLN A 165 17.61 -12.85 3.77
N MET A 166 16.43 -12.32 4.07
CA MET A 166 16.22 -10.87 4.15
C MET A 166 17.01 -10.25 5.32
N ILE A 167 17.01 -10.87 6.50
CA ILE A 167 17.80 -10.40 7.65
C ILE A 167 19.30 -10.39 7.32
N GLN A 168 19.80 -11.41 6.62
CA GLN A 168 21.20 -11.45 6.19
C GLN A 168 21.53 -10.30 5.23
N LEU A 169 20.64 -10.00 4.28
CA LEU A 169 20.79 -8.85 3.38
C LEU A 169 20.87 -7.53 4.18
N LEU A 170 19.96 -7.35 5.13
CA LEU A 170 19.87 -6.13 5.94
C LEU A 170 21.06 -5.90 6.87
N ARG A 171 21.76 -6.96 7.29
CA ARG A 171 23.01 -6.82 8.07
C ARG A 171 24.17 -6.25 7.26
N ASN A 172 24.14 -6.46 5.94
CA ASN A 172 25.25 -6.12 5.05
C ASN A 172 25.01 -4.82 4.26
N GLN A 173 23.84 -4.21 4.38
CA GLN A 173 23.48 -2.98 3.67
C GLN A 173 22.79 -2.01 4.61
N THR A 174 23.10 -0.72 4.50
CA THR A 174 22.41 0.37 5.21
C THR A 174 21.76 1.36 4.25
N ASP A 175 22.14 1.32 2.98
CA ASP A 175 21.59 2.18 1.92
C ASP A 175 20.26 1.65 1.38
N PRO A 176 19.44 2.49 0.73
CA PRO A 176 18.24 2.05 0.02
C PRO A 176 18.55 0.95 -1.01
N ILE A 177 17.83 -0.17 -0.91
CA ILE A 177 18.13 -1.41 -1.64
C ILE A 177 17.41 -1.39 -2.99
N LEU A 178 18.14 -1.67 -4.07
CA LEU A 178 17.55 -1.99 -5.38
C LEU A 178 17.66 -3.50 -5.59
N PHE A 179 16.53 -4.19 -5.69
CA PHE A 179 16.53 -5.63 -5.93
C PHE A 179 16.96 -5.96 -7.36
N GLU A 180 17.67 -7.07 -7.55
CA GLU A 180 17.88 -7.62 -8.89
C GLU A 180 16.52 -8.04 -9.48
N THR A 181 16.25 -7.66 -10.73
CA THR A 181 14.92 -7.81 -11.36
C THR A 181 14.47 -9.27 -11.44
N LYS A 182 15.36 -10.20 -11.83
CA LYS A 182 15.00 -11.62 -11.93
C LYS A 182 14.70 -12.25 -10.57
N VAL A 183 15.51 -11.90 -9.56
CA VAL A 183 15.27 -12.35 -8.17
C VAL A 183 13.96 -11.78 -7.64
N LYS A 184 13.68 -10.51 -7.92
CA LYS A 184 12.42 -9.87 -7.55
C LYS A 184 11.22 -10.58 -8.17
N ASP A 185 11.25 -10.85 -9.47
CA ASP A 185 10.17 -11.56 -10.16
C ASP A 185 9.98 -12.97 -9.60
N ALA A 186 11.08 -13.70 -9.36
CA ALA A 186 11.05 -15.03 -8.77
C ALA A 186 10.35 -15.05 -7.40
N VAL A 187 10.62 -14.05 -6.56
CA VAL A 187 10.04 -13.94 -5.21
C VAL A 187 8.60 -13.42 -5.24
N MET A 188 8.29 -12.44 -6.08
CA MET A 188 7.01 -11.70 -6.03
C MET A 188 5.94 -12.23 -7.00
N LEU A 189 6.32 -12.81 -8.14
CA LEU A 189 5.39 -13.06 -9.25
C LEU A 189 5.48 -14.49 -9.81
N GLN A 190 6.65 -15.12 -9.76
CA GLN A 190 6.94 -16.36 -10.48
C GLN A 190 7.11 -17.54 -9.52
N LEU A 191 6.00 -17.95 -8.91
CA LEU A 191 5.96 -19.23 -8.21
C LEU A 191 6.28 -20.36 -9.19
N PRO A 192 7.29 -21.20 -8.89
CA PRO A 192 7.68 -22.28 -9.78
C PRO A 192 6.48 -23.12 -10.24
N HIS A 193 6.35 -23.27 -11.55
CA HIS A 193 5.38 -24.15 -12.22
C HIS A 193 3.89 -23.79 -12.11
N LYS A 194 3.51 -22.61 -11.58
CA LYS A 194 2.09 -22.24 -11.43
C LYS A 194 1.55 -21.22 -12.44
N ALA A 195 2.41 -20.46 -13.14
CA ALA A 195 2.03 -19.48 -14.18
C ALA A 195 0.80 -18.62 -13.81
N LEU A 196 0.75 -18.12 -12.57
CA LEU A 196 -0.43 -17.43 -12.01
C LEU A 196 -0.47 -15.92 -12.33
N VAL A 197 0.57 -15.40 -12.95
CA VAL A 197 0.70 -13.99 -13.32
C VAL A 197 0.82 -13.91 -14.84
N ASP A 198 0.16 -12.92 -15.44
CA ASP A 198 0.36 -12.61 -16.86
C ASP A 198 1.85 -12.31 -17.12
N PRO A 199 2.54 -13.07 -18.00
CA PRO A 199 3.96 -12.86 -18.28
C PRO A 199 4.29 -11.43 -18.72
N ALA A 200 3.34 -10.70 -19.31
CA ALA A 200 3.52 -9.31 -19.70
C ALA A 200 3.83 -8.39 -18.50
N VAL A 201 3.37 -8.72 -17.29
CA VAL A 201 3.67 -7.95 -16.08
C VAL A 201 5.18 -7.95 -15.78
N CYS A 202 5.86 -9.08 -15.99
CA CYS A 202 7.31 -9.19 -15.74
C CYS A 202 8.15 -8.35 -16.71
N LEU A 203 7.61 -7.98 -17.88
CA LEU A 203 8.27 -7.06 -18.82
C LEU A 203 8.39 -5.63 -18.25
N HIS A 204 7.67 -5.33 -17.17
CA HIS A 204 7.67 -4.02 -16.53
C HIS A 204 8.52 -3.94 -15.27
N THR A 205 9.14 -5.04 -14.83
CA THR A 205 9.85 -5.12 -13.55
C THR A 205 10.95 -4.07 -13.43
N GLU A 206 11.78 -3.87 -14.46
CA GLU A 206 12.84 -2.86 -14.43
C GLU A 206 12.29 -1.44 -14.20
N ARG A 207 11.22 -1.07 -14.91
CA ARG A 207 10.56 0.23 -14.76
C ARG A 207 9.94 0.42 -13.38
N LEU A 208 9.27 -0.62 -12.88
CA LEU A 208 8.53 -0.57 -11.62
C LEU A 208 9.42 -0.72 -10.39
N ASN A 209 10.65 -1.24 -10.54
CA ASN A 209 11.56 -1.53 -9.44
C ASN A 209 12.20 -0.26 -8.90
N LYS A 210 11.71 0.19 -7.74
CA LYS A 210 12.25 1.36 -7.04
C LYS A 210 13.16 0.91 -5.89
N ARG A 211 14.07 1.79 -5.49
CA ARG A 211 14.87 1.58 -4.28
C ARG A 211 13.95 1.57 -3.06
N VAL A 212 14.05 0.55 -2.22
CA VAL A 212 13.32 0.47 -0.96
C VAL A 212 14.19 1.03 0.17
N PRO A 213 13.69 1.94 1.02
CA PRO A 213 14.41 2.37 2.19
C PRO A 213 14.73 1.18 3.10
N TRP A 214 15.97 1.09 3.58
CA TRP A 214 16.40 0.00 4.47
C TRP A 214 15.48 -0.14 5.69
N ALA A 215 15.08 1.00 6.27
CA ALA A 215 14.20 1.03 7.45
C ALA A 215 12.83 0.37 7.20
N GLU A 216 12.28 0.44 5.98
CA GLU A 216 11.04 -0.26 5.65
C GLU A 216 11.19 -1.78 5.67
N LEU A 217 12.31 -2.26 5.14
CA LEU A 217 12.60 -3.69 5.13
C LEU A 217 12.93 -4.20 6.53
N HIS A 218 13.65 -3.40 7.32
CA HIS A 218 13.89 -3.72 8.72
C HIS A 218 12.57 -3.87 9.48
N ASP A 219 11.68 -2.88 9.36
CA ASP A 219 10.41 -2.90 10.09
C ASP A 219 9.55 -4.10 9.73
N ILE A 220 9.36 -4.38 8.44
CA ILE A 220 8.45 -5.46 8.03
C ILE A 220 8.98 -6.85 8.40
N ASN A 221 10.31 -7.04 8.54
CA ASN A 221 10.93 -8.34 8.84
C ASN A 221 11.31 -8.54 10.31
N VAL A 222 11.41 -7.45 11.09
CA VAL A 222 11.88 -7.49 12.48
C VAL A 222 10.80 -6.98 13.42
N SER A 223 10.31 -5.76 13.20
CA SER A 223 9.48 -5.07 14.19
C SER A 223 7.98 -5.33 14.02
N TRP A 224 7.49 -5.49 12.79
CA TRP A 224 6.05 -5.58 12.50
C TRP A 224 5.35 -6.67 13.31
N LEU A 225 5.95 -7.86 13.39
CA LEU A 225 5.38 -8.98 14.13
C LEU A 225 5.23 -8.72 15.64
N GLU A 226 6.01 -7.78 16.19
CA GLU A 226 5.96 -7.43 17.62
C GLU A 226 4.75 -6.53 17.95
N HIS A 227 4.19 -5.82 16.96
CA HIS A 227 3.20 -4.76 17.23
C HIS A 227 2.00 -4.73 16.28
N TRP A 228 1.90 -5.63 15.30
CA TRP A 228 0.79 -5.63 14.35
C TRP A 228 -0.58 -5.74 15.03
N GLN A 229 -0.69 -6.55 16.11
CA GLN A 229 -1.93 -6.77 16.85
C GLN A 229 -2.46 -5.47 17.48
N THR A 230 -1.55 -4.65 18.01
CA THR A 230 -1.91 -3.35 18.61
C THR A 230 -2.60 -2.44 17.60
N TYR A 231 -2.12 -2.45 16.36
CA TYR A 231 -2.72 -1.63 15.30
C TYR A 231 -3.96 -2.28 14.70
N SER A 232 -3.94 -3.58 14.44
CA SER A 232 -5.09 -4.26 13.80
C SER A 232 -6.33 -4.26 14.68
N THR A 233 -6.18 -4.43 16.01
CA THR A 233 -7.31 -4.43 16.95
C THR A 233 -7.90 -3.04 17.19
N ALA A 234 -7.16 -1.96 16.85
CA ALA A 234 -7.63 -0.60 16.96
C ALA A 234 -8.39 -0.09 15.72
N ILE A 235 -8.44 -0.88 14.63
CA ILE A 235 -9.20 -0.52 13.43
C ILE A 235 -10.71 -0.53 13.73
N ARG A 236 -11.39 0.56 13.37
CA ARG A 236 -12.84 0.76 13.62
C ARG A 236 -13.72 0.66 12.37
N VAL A 237 -13.12 0.41 11.21
CA VAL A 237 -13.81 0.28 9.92
C VAL A 237 -13.73 -1.16 9.43
N PRO A 238 -14.64 -1.62 8.54
CA PRO A 238 -14.55 -2.94 7.95
C PRO A 238 -13.18 -3.20 7.28
N LEU A 239 -12.59 -4.35 7.59
CA LEU A 239 -11.33 -4.83 7.04
C LEU A 239 -11.59 -6.03 6.12
N MET A 240 -11.13 -5.95 4.88
CA MET A 240 -10.99 -7.09 3.99
C MET A 240 -9.50 -7.44 3.88
N TYR A 241 -9.14 -8.63 4.33
CA TYR A 241 -7.77 -9.14 4.31
C TYR A 241 -7.64 -10.29 3.30
N GLY A 242 -6.58 -10.29 2.50
CA GLY A 242 -6.27 -11.38 1.58
C GLY A 242 -4.79 -11.70 1.51
N ILE A 243 -4.44 -12.97 1.63
CA ILE A 243 -3.09 -13.49 1.40
C ILE A 243 -3.13 -14.57 0.34
N GLY A 244 -2.11 -14.62 -0.52
CA GLY A 244 -2.02 -15.65 -1.55
C GLY A 244 -1.76 -17.01 -0.91
N GLU A 245 -2.46 -18.06 -1.38
CA GLU A 245 -2.24 -19.44 -0.90
C GLU A 245 -0.76 -19.87 -0.99
N PHE A 246 -0.04 -19.33 -1.98
CA PHE A 246 1.35 -19.62 -2.25
C PHE A 246 2.25 -18.40 -2.03
N ASP A 247 2.03 -17.64 -0.95
CA ASP A 247 2.90 -16.50 -0.61
C ASP A 247 4.31 -16.96 -0.20
N GLY A 248 5.34 -16.35 -0.80
CA GLY A 248 6.74 -16.71 -0.54
C GLY A 248 7.36 -16.03 0.68
N LEU A 249 6.68 -15.04 1.26
CA LEU A 249 7.16 -14.22 2.37
C LEU A 249 6.38 -14.46 3.66
N TRP A 250 5.10 -14.81 3.53
CA TRP A 250 4.17 -14.97 4.64
C TRP A 250 3.51 -16.34 4.63
N VAL A 251 3.26 -16.88 5.82
CA VAL A 251 2.53 -18.14 5.96
C VAL A 251 1.05 -17.89 5.68
N SER A 252 0.50 -18.65 4.73
CA SER A 252 -0.92 -18.66 4.40
C SER A 252 -1.57 -19.95 4.90
N THR A 253 -1.92 -20.03 6.18
CA THR A 253 -2.74 -21.13 6.72
C THR A 253 -4.19 -20.67 6.94
N ARG A 254 -5.15 -21.61 6.82
CA ARG A 254 -6.59 -21.33 7.01
C ARG A 254 -6.90 -20.82 8.43
N ASP A 255 -6.07 -21.12 9.42
CA ASP A 255 -6.29 -20.74 10.82
C ASP A 255 -5.99 -19.26 11.11
N VAL A 256 -5.31 -18.55 10.20
CA VAL A 256 -5.05 -17.11 10.36
C VAL A 256 -6.33 -16.28 10.15
N SER A 257 -7.29 -16.77 9.34
CA SER A 257 -8.58 -16.08 9.16
C SER A 257 -9.47 -16.08 10.41
N THR A 258 -9.26 -17.01 11.35
CA THR A 258 -10.01 -17.06 12.62
C THR A 258 -9.45 -16.16 13.72
N LEU A 259 -8.27 -15.56 13.53
CA LEU A 259 -7.67 -14.62 14.49
C LEU A 259 -8.10 -13.16 14.26
N ILE A 260 -8.91 -12.90 13.22
CA ILE A 260 -9.35 -11.55 12.81
C ILE A 260 -10.88 -11.38 12.96
N GLU A 261 -11.60 -12.41 13.42
CA GLU A 261 -12.99 -12.23 13.88
C GLU A 261 -13.01 -11.88 15.38
N PRO A 262 -13.83 -10.89 15.78
CA PRO A 262 -13.84 -10.34 17.15
C PRO A 262 -14.31 -11.32 18.22
#